data_AF-A0A1D7VTA6-F1
#
_entry.id   AF-A0A1D7VTA6-F1
#
_cell.length_a   1.000
_cell.length_b   1.000
_cell.length_c   1.000
_cell.angle_alpha   90.00
_cell.angle_beta   90.00
_cell.angle_gamma   90.00
#
_symmetry.space_group_name_H-M   'P 1'
#
loop_
_entity.id
_entity.type
_entity.pdbx_description
1 polymer ?
#
loop_
_entity_poly.entity_id
_entity_poly.type
_entity_poly.pdbx_seq_one_letter_code
_entity_poly.pdbx_strand_id
1 'polypeptide(L)' 'MHHHRLMTVDELAEYLGKKPAWIYNNHRMLGIPSRKVGGSLRFRLSEVDRWIDRECPVSA' A
#
# COMPACT_ATOMS: atom_id res chain seq x y z
N MET A 1 0.33 -21.67 -3.25
CA MET A 1 -0.58 -20.98 -4.17
C MET A 1 -0.27 -19.49 -4.10
N HIS A 2 0.27 -18.91 -5.17
CA HIS A 2 0.61 -17.48 -5.17
C HIS A 2 -0.69 -16.69 -5.37
N HIS A 3 -1.22 -16.12 -4.30
CA HIS A 3 -2.38 -15.26 -4.38
C HIS A 3 -1.96 -13.94 -5.03
N HIS A 4 -2.22 -13.79 -6.33
CA HIS A 4 -2.08 -12.54 -7.09
C HIS A 4 -3.17 -11.52 -6.70
N ARG A 5 -3.63 -11.55 -5.45
CA ARG A 5 -4.69 -10.68 -4.94
C ARG A 5 -4.11 -9.30 -4.69
N LEU A 6 -4.81 -8.27 -5.16
CA LEU A 6 -4.50 -6.88 -4.81
C LEU A 6 -5.32 -6.49 -3.57
N MET A 7 -4.66 -5.84 -2.62
CA MET A 7 -5.28 -5.28 -1.43
C MET A 7 -6.17 -4.10 -1.78
N THR A 8 -7.28 -3.95 -1.07
CA THR A 8 -8.10 -2.74 -1.07
C THR A 8 -7.43 -1.61 -0.27
N VAL A 9 -8.08 -0.44 -0.23
CA VAL A 9 -7.64 0.65 0.66
C VAL A 9 -7.77 0.26 2.12
N ASP A 10 -8.84 -0.45 2.49
CA ASP A 10 -9.06 -0.86 3.89
C ASP A 10 -8.03 -1.87 4.34
N GLU A 11 -7.71 -2.86 3.50
CA GLU A 11 -6.68 -3.86 3.79
C GLU A 11 -5.29 -3.23 3.90
N LEU A 12 -4.96 -2.26 3.03
CA LEU A 12 -3.71 -1.52 3.17
C LEU A 12 -3.69 -0.65 4.45
N ALA A 13 -4.82 -0.03 4.79
CA ALA A 13 -4.92 0.80 5.98
C ALA A 13 -4.71 -0.03 7.25
N GLU A 14 -5.34 -1.20 7.33
CA GLU A 14 -5.11 -2.18 8.38
C GLU A 14 -3.63 -2.61 8.42
N TYR A 15 -3.06 -2.97 7.26
CA TYR A 15 -1.66 -3.39 7.13
C TYR A 15 -0.67 -2.34 7.65
N LEU A 16 -0.89 -1.06 7.36
CA LEU A 16 -0.03 0.05 7.79
C LEU A 16 -0.38 0.61 9.18
N GLY A 17 -1.43 0.09 9.84
CA GLY A 17 -1.94 0.65 11.09
C GLY A 17 -2.45 2.09 10.96
N LYS A 18 -3.10 2.43 9.84
CA LYS A 18 -3.64 3.77 9.53
C LYS A 18 -5.15 3.72 9.26
N LYS A 19 -5.78 4.89 9.20
CA LYS A 19 -7.17 5.03 8.76
C LYS A 19 -7.25 5.04 7.23
N PRO A 20 -8.31 4.50 6.60
CA PRO A 20 -8.49 4.54 5.14
C PRO A 20 -8.39 5.96 4.54
N ALA A 21 -8.93 6.97 5.24
CA ALA A 21 -8.82 8.37 4.83
C ALA A 21 -7.37 8.87 4.72
N TRP A 22 -6.47 8.38 5.58
CA TRP A 22 -5.05 8.72 5.50
C TRP A 22 -4.43 8.18 4.20
N ILE A 23 -4.81 6.98 3.76
CA ILE A 23 -4.34 6.42 2.48
C ILE A 23 -4.78 7.29 1.31
N TYR A 24 -6.07 7.64 1.23
CA TYR A 24 -6.58 8.51 0.15
C TYR A 24 -5.83 9.83 0.09
N ASN A 25 -5.59 10.47 1.24
CA ASN A 25 -4.95 11.78 1.32
C ASN A 25 -3.45 11.73 1.04
N ASN A 26 -2.76 10.63 1.34
CA ASN A 26 -1.29 10.59 1.35
C ASN A 26 -0.66 9.70 0.27
N HIS A 27 -1.39 8.75 -0.34
CA HIS A 27 -0.79 7.75 -1.23
C HIS A 27 0.05 8.35 -2.38
N ARG A 28 -0.37 9.48 -2.96
CA ARG A 28 0.40 10.14 -4.04
C ARG A 28 1.63 10.87 -3.52
N MET A 29 1.46 11.64 -2.44
CA MET A 29 2.53 12.44 -1.85
C MET A 29 3.66 11.56 -1.31
N LEU A 30 3.31 10.43 -0.69
CA LEU A 30 4.26 9.46 -0.14
C LEU A 30 4.76 8.44 -1.18
N GLY A 31 4.29 8.51 -2.43
CA GLY A 31 4.70 7.56 -3.47
C GLY A 31 4.30 6.10 -3.20
N ILE A 32 3.21 5.86 -2.46
CA ILE A 32 2.74 4.50 -2.16
C ILE A 32 2.33 3.81 -3.47
N PRO A 33 2.92 2.65 -3.81
CA PRO A 33 2.68 1.97 -5.08
C PRO A 33 1.24 1.51 -5.18
N SER A 34 0.48 2.14 -6.08
CA SER A 34 -0.96 1.94 -6.22
C SER A 34 -1.38 1.84 -7.68
N ARG A 35 -2.47 1.11 -7.93
CA ARG A 35 -3.10 0.95 -9.24
C ARG A 35 -4.58 1.32 -9.13
N LYS A 36 -5.13 1.99 -10.14
CA LYS A 36 -6.57 2.15 -10.27
C LYS A 36 -7.16 0.97 -11.06
N VAL A 37 -8.12 0.27 -10.47
CA VAL A 37 -8.85 -0.84 -11.12
C VAL A 37 -10.34 -0.61 -10.88
N GLY A 38 -11.13 -0.44 -11.94
CA GLY A 38 -12.58 -0.17 -11.84
C GLY A 38 -12.91 1.07 -11.01
N GLY A 39 -12.07 2.11 -11.05
CA GLY A 39 -12.24 3.35 -10.28
C GLY A 39 -11.76 3.28 -8.83
N SER A 40 -11.39 2.11 -8.31
CA SER A 40 -10.89 1.94 -6.94
C SER A 40 -9.37 1.77 -6.89
N LEU A 41 -8.74 2.21 -5.80
CA LEU A 41 -7.31 1.97 -5.55
C LEU A 41 -7.07 0.52 -5.13
N ARG A 42 -5.98 -0.05 -5.65
CA ARG A 42 -5.53 -1.41 -5.39
C ARG A 42 -4.02 -1.45 -5.21
N PHE A 43 -3.56 -2.29 -4.28
CA PHE A 43 -2.17 -2.33 -3.85
C PHE A 43 -1.64 -3.76 -3.90
N ARG A 44 -0.43 -3.95 -4.43
CA ARG A 44 0.22 -5.26 -4.38
C ARG A 44 1.09 -5.29 -3.13
N LEU A 45 0.89 -6.28 -2.26
CA LEU A 45 1.63 -6.43 -1.01
C LEU A 45 3.15 -6.34 -1.23
N SER A 46 3.69 -7.12 -2.18
CA SER A 46 5.12 -7.12 -2.50
C SER A 46 5.68 -5.79 -3.02
N GLU A 47 4.84 -4.89 -3.52
CA GLU A 47 5.27 -3.54 -3.90
C GLU A 47 5.25 -2.60 -2.70
N VAL A 48 4.23 -2.73 -1.84
CA VAL A 48 4.12 -2.00 -0.58
C VAL A 48 5.27 -2.35 0.36
N ASP A 49 5.61 -3.64 0.53
CA ASP A 49 6.74 -4.08 1.37
C ASP A 49 8.05 -3.46 0.90
N ARG A 50 8.34 -3.57 -0.41
CA ARG A 50 9.55 -2.95 -0.99
C ARG A 50 9.59 -1.44 -0.85
N TRP A 51 8.43 -0.78 -0.79
CA TRP A 51 8.35 0.65 -0.53
C TRP A 51 8.67 0.95 0.94
N ILE A 52 8.11 0.18 1.88
CA ILE A 52 8.42 0.30 3.32
C ILE A 52 9.93 0.11 3.56
N ASP A 53 10.53 -0.92 2.98
CA ASP A 53 11.96 -1.23 3.15
C ASP A 53 12.88 -0.13 2.60
N ARG A 54 12.42 0.65 1.61
CA ARG A 54 13.16 1.80 1.06
C ARG A 54 13.09 3.02 1.98
N GLU A 55 11.91 3.30 2.54
CA GLU A 55 11.68 4.46 3.42
C GLU A 55 12.19 4.21 4.85
N CYS A 56 12.21 2.95 5.28
CA CYS A 56 12.76 2.51 6.55
C CYS A 56 13.82 1.44 6.28
N PRO A 57 15.06 1.84 5.91
CA PRO A 57 16.14 0.87 5.80
C PRO A 57 16.24 0.17 7.16
N VAL A 58 16.15 -1.15 7.16
CA VAL A 58 16.34 -1.95 8.37
C VAL A 58 17.64 -1.49 9.00
N SER A 59 17.56 -0.88 10.18
CA SER A 59 18.75 -0.54 10.97
C SER A 59 19.50 -1.85 11.18
N ALA A 60 20.65 -1.96 10.50
CA ALA A 60 21.57 -3.08 10.66
C ALA A 60 22.18 -3.11 12.07
#